data_AF-A0A482WVG8-F1
#
_entry.id   AF-A0A482WVG8-F1
#
_cell.length_a   1.000
_cell.length_b   1.000
_cell.length_c   1.000
_cell.angle_alpha   90.00
_cell.angle_beta   90.00
_cell.angle_gamma   90.00
#
_symmetry.space_group_name_H-M   'P 1'
#
loop_
_entity.id
_entity.type
_entity.pdbx_description
1 polymer ?
#
loop_
_entity_poly.entity_id
_entity_poly.type
_entity_poly.pdbx_seq_one_letter_code
_entity_poly.pdbx_strand_id
1 'polypeptide(L)'
;MLETVRKSHPQLTTPVVMELTKSLPCTKDIQTSFLKLRELCAPESEKQFWVQDSNFLSLVENTRWLHTVSACLAKAVETSRLLFKDITVVLQEADGRDLCPLIASLVQILSDPYYRTIQGFQSLVQREWVVMGHPFCTRLGHVYNNDGEQSPVFLVFLDCVWQLLQQFPTEFQMSETYLTTLWDSVFFSTFDTFLFDCERDRLLAAAEPNNYFTLRPVWDWGEQFLDRDVMLFTNPLFVRPERGGAHPLPPLRASSRLPVLQLWSQCYFRFIPLMEMMGGGNPQIDLSCRLLLSQIDACEEGAVTEVGAVGNTGVGGVGAGVGEVGVGVGASPSQPPLESLSKIGSFFPFSRRSNAGPVSAALLVSSLSLNQSFHSTEIMLDSQSILNAPD
;
A
#
# COMPACT_ATOMS: atom_id res chain seq x y z
N MET A 1 -24.09 -13.37 27.37
CA MET A 1 -22.88 -12.71 26.87
C MET A 1 -23.04 -11.18 26.79
N LEU A 2 -23.98 -10.64 26.00
CA LEU A 2 -24.19 -9.18 25.89
C LEU A 2 -24.47 -8.49 27.25
N GLU A 3 -25.19 -9.16 28.15
CA GLU A 3 -25.43 -8.64 29.51
C GLU A 3 -24.13 -8.57 30.34
N THR A 4 -23.18 -9.47 30.12
CA THR A 4 -21.86 -9.42 30.76
C THR A 4 -21.04 -8.25 30.23
N VAL A 5 -21.07 -8.03 28.91
CA VAL A 5 -20.43 -6.89 28.26
C VAL A 5 -21.02 -5.57 28.79
N ARG A 6 -22.34 -5.48 28.91
CA ARG A 6 -23.03 -4.34 29.52
C ARG A 6 -22.54 -4.09 30.95
N LYS A 7 -22.43 -5.14 31.77
CA LYS A 7 -21.96 -5.05 33.16
C LYS A 7 -20.50 -4.62 33.29
N SER A 8 -19.67 -4.85 32.28
CA SER A 8 -18.28 -4.37 32.26
C SER A 8 -18.13 -2.88 31.93
N HIS A 9 -19.15 -2.24 31.33
CA HIS A 9 -19.07 -0.82 31.03
C HIS A 9 -19.27 0.02 32.30
N PRO A 10 -18.44 1.05 32.58
CA PRO A 10 -18.54 1.87 33.80
C PRO A 10 -19.92 2.49 34.02
N GLN A 11 -20.62 2.83 32.93
CA GLN A 11 -21.96 3.42 32.95
C GLN A 11 -23.09 2.40 32.75
N LEU A 12 -22.78 1.09 32.65
CA LEU A 12 -23.74 0.01 32.44
C LEU A 12 -24.64 0.18 31.20
N THR A 13 -24.18 0.95 30.22
CA THR A 13 -24.88 1.23 28.95
C THR A 13 -24.91 -0.01 28.08
N THR A 14 -26.03 -0.21 27.38
CA THR A 14 -26.20 -1.33 26.46
C THR A 14 -25.22 -1.20 25.29
N PRO A 15 -24.45 -2.25 24.96
CA PRO A 15 -23.54 -2.20 23.83
C PRO A 15 -24.31 -2.08 22.51
N VAL A 16 -23.75 -1.34 21.56
CA VAL A 16 -24.25 -1.28 20.19
C VAL A 16 -23.78 -2.52 19.45
N VAL A 17 -24.71 -3.33 18.97
CA VAL A 17 -24.40 -4.49 18.13
C VAL A 17 -24.34 -4.04 16.68
N MET A 18 -23.20 -4.28 16.03
CA MET A 18 -22.95 -3.88 14.67
C MET A 18 -22.84 -5.11 13.78
N GLU A 19 -23.91 -5.38 13.04
CA GLU A 19 -23.95 -6.49 12.08
C GLU A 19 -23.19 -6.12 10.79
N LEU A 20 -22.05 -6.76 10.59
CA LEU A 20 -21.14 -6.46 9.49
C LEU A 20 -21.67 -6.98 8.15
N THR A 21 -22.25 -8.18 8.15
CA THR A 21 -22.76 -8.86 6.93
C THR A 21 -23.89 -8.12 6.21
N LYS A 22 -24.59 -7.21 6.89
CA LYS A 22 -25.63 -6.35 6.28
C LYS A 22 -25.07 -5.13 5.56
N SER A 23 -23.86 -4.71 5.92
CA SER A 23 -23.29 -3.42 5.49
C SER A 23 -22.02 -3.52 4.66
N LEU A 24 -21.34 -4.66 4.73
CA LEU A 24 -20.10 -4.94 4.02
C LEU A 24 -20.32 -6.09 3.02
N PRO A 25 -19.57 -6.12 1.91
CA PRO A 25 -19.63 -7.20 0.93
C PRO A 25 -19.23 -8.53 1.57
N CYS A 26 -19.84 -9.64 1.11
CA CYS A 26 -19.47 -10.96 1.59
C CYS A 26 -18.14 -11.41 0.98
N THR A 27 -17.53 -12.47 1.54
CA THR A 27 -16.25 -13.02 1.06
C THR A 27 -16.26 -13.37 -0.43
N LYS A 28 -17.38 -13.87 -0.96
CA LYS A 28 -17.54 -14.18 -2.40
C LYS A 28 -17.55 -12.93 -3.28
N ASP A 29 -18.16 -11.84 -2.81
CA ASP A 29 -18.16 -10.57 -3.52
C ASP A 29 -16.75 -9.95 -3.53
N ILE A 30 -16.04 -10.04 -2.41
CA ILE A 30 -14.64 -9.61 -2.29
C ILE A 30 -13.75 -10.39 -3.28
N GLN A 31 -13.91 -11.72 -3.35
CA GLN A 31 -13.18 -12.57 -4.30
C GLN A 31 -13.46 -12.18 -5.74
N THR A 32 -14.73 -12.02 -6.11
CA THR A 32 -15.13 -11.65 -7.47
C THR A 32 -14.60 -10.27 -7.85
N SER A 33 -14.65 -9.32 -6.92
CA SER A 33 -14.10 -7.97 -7.07
C SER A 33 -12.59 -8.00 -7.30
N PHE A 34 -11.87 -8.80 -6.51
CA PHE A 34 -10.42 -8.96 -6.67
C PHE A 34 -10.03 -9.59 -7.99
N LEU A 35 -10.72 -10.66 -8.43
CA LEU A 35 -10.41 -11.32 -9.71
C LEU A 35 -10.56 -10.34 -10.88
N LYS A 36 -11.63 -9.54 -10.91
CA LYS A 36 -11.82 -8.48 -11.90
C LYS A 36 -10.71 -7.43 -11.86
N LEU A 37 -10.29 -7.02 -10.66
CA LEU A 37 -9.20 -6.06 -10.51
C LEU A 37 -7.88 -6.64 -11.02
N ARG A 38 -7.58 -7.89 -10.67
CA ARG A 38 -6.36 -8.59 -11.11
C ARG A 38 -6.30 -8.71 -12.63
N GLU A 39 -7.40 -9.12 -13.28
CA GLU A 39 -7.51 -9.19 -14.74
C GLU A 39 -7.33 -7.82 -15.41
N LEU A 40 -7.82 -6.76 -14.77
CA LEU A 40 -7.63 -5.39 -15.27
C LEU A 40 -6.17 -4.91 -15.13
N CYS A 41 -5.47 -5.36 -14.09
CA CYS A 41 -4.09 -4.94 -13.82
C CYS A 41 -3.03 -5.79 -14.54
N ALA A 42 -3.42 -6.91 -15.18
CA ALA A 42 -2.53 -7.82 -15.90
C ALA A 42 -3.02 -8.05 -17.34
N PRO A 43 -2.91 -7.05 -18.23
CA PRO A 43 -3.27 -7.21 -19.64
C PRO A 43 -2.30 -8.19 -20.33
N GLU A 44 -2.84 -9.16 -21.06
CA GLU A 44 -2.05 -10.19 -21.74
C GLU A 44 -1.58 -9.74 -23.15
N SER A 45 -2.20 -8.69 -23.69
CA SER A 45 -1.92 -8.21 -25.05
C SER A 45 -1.89 -6.68 -25.13
N GLU A 46 -1.04 -6.15 -26.00
CA GLU A 46 -0.98 -4.72 -26.31
C GLU A 46 -2.35 -4.16 -26.74
N LYS A 47 -3.08 -4.90 -27.60
CA LYS A 47 -4.42 -4.48 -28.04
C LYS A 47 -5.40 -4.36 -26.88
N GLN A 48 -5.33 -5.30 -25.93
CA GLN A 48 -6.17 -5.30 -24.74
C GLN A 48 -5.82 -4.12 -23.84
N PHE A 49 -4.53 -3.85 -23.64
CA PHE A 49 -4.04 -2.71 -22.87
C PHE A 49 -4.60 -1.38 -23.39
N TRP A 50 -4.45 -1.09 -24.69
CA TRP A 50 -4.93 0.18 -25.27
C TRP A 50 -6.45 0.38 -25.14
N VAL A 51 -7.22 -0.71 -25.27
CA VAL A 51 -8.68 -0.67 -25.08
C VAL A 51 -9.02 -0.40 -23.60
N GLN A 52 -8.34 -1.07 -22.68
CA GLN A 52 -8.55 -0.91 -21.24
C GLN A 52 -8.14 0.50 -20.76
N ASP A 53 -7.01 1.03 -21.23
CA ASP A 53 -6.48 2.33 -20.83
C ASP A 53 -7.49 3.47 -21.08
N SER A 54 -8.12 3.47 -22.26
CA SER A 54 -9.12 4.49 -22.64
C SER A 54 -10.33 4.57 -21.69
N ASN A 55 -10.68 3.45 -21.03
CA ASN A 55 -11.81 3.35 -20.11
C ASN A 55 -11.40 2.92 -18.70
N PHE A 56 -10.13 3.11 -18.33
CA PHE A 56 -9.52 2.46 -17.17
C PHE A 56 -10.28 2.76 -15.87
N LEU A 57 -10.60 4.03 -15.61
CA LEU A 57 -11.29 4.43 -14.39
C LEU A 57 -12.69 3.82 -14.27
N SER A 58 -13.43 3.72 -15.38
CA SER A 58 -14.74 3.07 -15.41
C SER A 58 -14.62 1.56 -15.20
N LEU A 59 -13.58 0.93 -15.74
CA LEU A 59 -13.29 -0.48 -15.50
C LEU A 59 -12.91 -0.74 -14.04
N VAL A 60 -12.09 0.12 -13.43
CA VAL A 60 -11.75 0.07 -12.00
C VAL A 60 -13.01 0.20 -11.15
N GLU A 61 -13.90 1.15 -11.45
CA GLU A 61 -15.17 1.30 -10.74
C GLU A 61 -16.03 0.02 -10.83
N ASN A 62 -16.06 -0.62 -12.00
CA ASN A 62 -16.79 -1.87 -12.22
C ASN A 62 -16.24 -3.07 -11.45
N THR A 63 -14.99 -3.05 -11.01
CA THR A 63 -14.44 -4.09 -10.12
C THR A 63 -15.13 -4.09 -8.75
N ARG A 64 -15.60 -2.92 -8.28
CA ARG A 64 -16.08 -2.68 -6.91
C ARG A 64 -15.02 -2.86 -5.81
N TRP A 65 -13.73 -2.91 -6.17
CA TRP A 65 -12.66 -3.06 -5.19
C TRP A 65 -12.56 -1.84 -4.27
N LEU A 66 -12.43 -0.63 -4.82
CA LEU A 66 -12.36 0.59 -4.03
C LEU A 66 -13.66 0.86 -3.25
N HIS A 67 -14.81 0.37 -3.73
CA HIS A 67 -16.07 0.41 -2.98
C HIS A 67 -16.01 -0.46 -1.73
N THR A 68 -15.38 -1.63 -1.82
CA THR A 68 -15.16 -2.54 -0.68
C THR A 68 -14.26 -1.88 0.36
N VAL A 69 -13.10 -1.36 -0.07
CA VAL A 69 -12.15 -0.64 0.79
C VAL A 69 -12.82 0.58 1.45
N SER A 70 -13.57 1.36 0.68
CA SER A 70 -14.37 2.50 1.16
C SER A 70 -15.37 2.09 2.24
N ALA A 71 -16.13 1.02 2.02
CA ALA A 71 -17.12 0.54 2.98
C ALA A 71 -16.47 0.07 4.29
N CYS A 72 -15.37 -0.67 4.19
CA CYS A 72 -14.59 -1.13 5.35
C CYS A 72 -14.04 0.05 6.17
N LEU A 73 -13.41 1.04 5.52
CA LEU A 73 -12.92 2.25 6.19
C LEU A 73 -14.07 3.06 6.82
N ALA A 74 -15.19 3.22 6.11
CA ALA A 74 -16.34 3.95 6.63
C ALA A 74 -16.89 3.31 7.91
N LYS A 75 -16.99 1.97 7.90
CA LYS A 75 -17.45 1.17 9.04
C LYS A 75 -16.46 1.26 10.22
N ALA A 76 -15.16 1.21 9.96
CA ALA A 76 -14.13 1.37 11.00
C ALA A 76 -14.14 2.78 11.62
N VAL A 77 -14.27 3.83 10.81
CA VAL A 77 -14.38 5.23 11.29
C VAL A 77 -15.66 5.43 12.11
N GLU A 78 -16.78 4.87 11.68
CA GLU A 78 -18.02 4.88 12.45
C GLU A 78 -17.84 4.23 13.83
N THR A 79 -17.27 3.03 13.88
CA THR A 79 -17.02 2.29 15.12
C THR A 79 -16.04 3.02 16.03
N SER A 80 -14.92 3.52 15.50
CA SER A 80 -13.95 4.31 16.28
C SER A 80 -14.60 5.57 16.88
N ARG A 81 -15.49 6.24 16.14
CA ARG A 81 -16.26 7.39 16.64
C ARG A 81 -17.23 7.01 17.77
N LEU A 82 -17.80 5.81 17.75
CA LEU A 82 -18.65 5.33 18.85
C LEU A 82 -17.80 5.04 20.09
N LEU A 83 -16.67 4.35 19.92
CA LEU A 83 -15.74 4.08 21.02
C LEU A 83 -15.21 5.37 21.68
N PHE A 84 -14.87 6.38 20.88
CA PHE A 84 -14.44 7.69 21.40
C PHE A 84 -15.55 8.46 22.17
N LYS A 85 -16.82 8.05 22.01
CA LYS A 85 -17.95 8.59 22.78
C LYS A 85 -18.31 7.71 23.99
N ASP A 86 -17.40 6.84 24.42
CA ASP A 86 -17.61 5.87 25.50
C ASP A 86 -18.83 4.96 25.26
N ILE A 87 -19.01 4.52 24.01
CA ILE A 87 -20.04 3.54 23.64
C ILE A 87 -19.37 2.21 23.31
N THR A 88 -19.67 1.17 24.10
CA THR A 88 -19.23 -0.19 23.78
C THR A 88 -19.88 -0.69 22.49
N VAL A 89 -19.07 -1.22 21.57
CA VAL A 89 -19.54 -1.81 20.31
C VAL A 89 -19.20 -3.30 20.28
N VAL A 90 -20.13 -4.12 19.81
CA VAL A 90 -19.93 -5.56 19.55
C VAL A 90 -20.05 -5.78 18.06
N LEU A 91 -18.95 -6.20 17.42
CA LEU A 91 -18.95 -6.57 16.01
C LEU A 91 -19.54 -7.97 15.85
N GLN A 92 -20.48 -8.11 14.92
CA GLN A 92 -21.14 -9.38 14.66
C GLN A 92 -21.06 -9.75 13.18
N GLU A 93 -20.58 -10.97 12.94
CA GLU A 93 -20.53 -11.67 11.66
C GLU A 93 -20.95 -13.13 11.93
N ALA A 94 -21.35 -13.87 10.89
CA ALA A 94 -21.80 -15.26 11.05
C ALA A 94 -20.74 -16.15 11.73
N ASP A 95 -19.52 -16.14 11.20
CA ASP A 95 -18.39 -16.92 11.74
C ASP A 95 -17.43 -16.06 12.58
N GLY A 96 -17.44 -14.74 12.40
CA GLY A 96 -16.55 -13.82 13.13
C GLY A 96 -15.08 -13.91 12.76
N ARG A 97 -14.73 -14.60 11.67
CA ARG A 97 -13.35 -14.90 11.28
C ARG A 97 -12.84 -14.06 10.09
N ASP A 98 -13.69 -13.30 9.42
CA ASP A 98 -13.33 -12.58 8.19
C ASP A 98 -13.50 -11.05 8.37
N LEU A 99 -14.73 -10.55 8.38
CA LEU A 99 -15.01 -9.11 8.50
C LEU A 99 -14.80 -8.58 9.92
N CYS A 100 -15.03 -9.40 10.95
CA CYS A 100 -14.78 -9.01 12.34
C CYS A 100 -13.30 -8.61 12.59
N PRO A 101 -12.30 -9.46 12.32
CA PRO A 101 -10.89 -9.09 12.53
C PRO A 101 -10.45 -7.92 11.64
N LEU A 102 -11.01 -7.79 10.43
CA LEU A 102 -10.79 -6.65 9.54
C LEU A 102 -11.21 -5.33 10.22
N ILE A 103 -12.47 -5.23 10.64
CA ILE A 103 -12.98 -3.99 11.25
C ILE A 103 -12.36 -3.75 12.62
N ALA A 104 -12.18 -4.79 13.44
CA ALA A 104 -11.54 -4.68 14.74
C ALA A 104 -10.10 -4.14 14.63
N SER A 105 -9.32 -4.63 13.66
CA SER A 105 -7.95 -4.17 13.42
C SER A 105 -7.91 -2.72 12.96
N LEU A 106 -8.75 -2.32 12.00
CA LEU A 106 -8.80 -0.94 11.53
C LEU A 106 -9.22 0.04 12.63
N VAL A 107 -10.21 -0.32 13.45
CA VAL A 107 -10.65 0.50 14.58
C VAL A 107 -9.51 0.73 15.58
N GLN A 108 -8.73 -0.31 15.86
CA GLN A 108 -7.58 -0.22 16.76
C GLN A 108 -6.46 0.66 16.19
N ILE A 109 -6.14 0.53 14.89
CA ILE A 109 -5.18 1.41 14.20
C ILE A 109 -5.64 2.89 14.23
N LEU A 110 -6.93 3.14 13.99
CA LEU A 110 -7.49 4.49 14.04
C LEU A 110 -7.43 5.09 15.45
N SER A 111 -7.59 4.26 16.49
CA SER A 111 -7.78 4.74 17.86
C SER A 111 -6.49 4.79 18.69
N ASP A 112 -5.55 3.86 18.49
CA ASP A 112 -4.33 3.75 19.30
C ASP A 112 -3.06 3.85 18.44
N PRO A 113 -2.21 4.88 18.67
CA PRO A 113 -0.94 5.03 17.95
C PRO A 113 0.05 3.87 18.10
N TYR A 114 -0.06 3.04 19.16
CA TYR A 114 0.79 1.87 19.32
C TYR A 114 0.70 0.95 18.10
N TYR A 115 -0.50 0.70 17.58
CA TYR A 115 -0.72 -0.18 16.43
C TYR A 115 -0.26 0.42 15.09
N ARG A 116 0.22 1.66 15.07
CA ARG A 116 0.85 2.30 13.90
C ARG A 116 2.38 2.11 13.87
N THR A 117 2.96 1.59 14.95
CA THR A 117 4.35 1.14 15.00
C THR A 117 4.48 -0.24 14.36
N ILE A 118 5.67 -0.59 13.85
CA ILE A 118 5.93 -1.92 13.26
C ILE A 118 5.58 -3.02 14.28
N GLN A 119 6.12 -2.92 15.50
CA GLN A 119 5.87 -3.90 16.56
C GLN A 119 4.38 -3.99 16.96
N GLY A 120 3.71 -2.86 17.06
CA GLY A 120 2.29 -2.82 17.40
C GLY A 120 1.44 -3.44 16.29
N PHE A 121 1.73 -3.15 15.03
CA PHE A 121 1.02 -3.74 13.90
C PHE A 121 1.24 -5.25 13.81
N GLN A 122 2.46 -5.74 14.02
CA GLN A 122 2.75 -7.18 14.09
C GLN A 122 1.95 -7.86 15.20
N SER A 123 1.93 -7.25 16.40
CA SER A 123 1.14 -7.74 17.54
C SER A 123 -0.37 -7.76 17.22
N LEU A 124 -0.86 -6.74 16.50
CA LEU A 124 -2.26 -6.66 16.08
C LEU A 124 -2.61 -7.78 15.09
N VAL A 125 -1.79 -7.98 14.05
CA VAL A 125 -2.00 -9.04 13.06
C VAL A 125 -1.94 -10.41 13.73
N GLN A 126 -0.93 -10.65 14.56
CA GLN A 126 -0.81 -11.89 15.31
C GLN A 126 -2.05 -12.16 16.18
N ARG A 127 -2.54 -11.15 16.90
CA ARG A 127 -3.67 -11.33 17.81
C ARG A 127 -5.00 -11.46 17.08
N GLU A 128 -5.35 -10.49 16.23
CA GLU A 128 -6.68 -10.40 15.62
C GLU A 128 -6.87 -11.35 14.45
N TRP A 129 -5.81 -11.69 13.72
CA TRP A 129 -5.93 -12.53 12.52
C TRP A 129 -5.46 -13.95 12.78
N VAL A 130 -4.25 -14.10 13.33
CA VAL A 130 -3.64 -15.42 13.47
C VAL A 130 -4.25 -16.19 14.65
N VAL A 131 -4.21 -15.62 15.85
CA VAL A 131 -4.68 -16.30 17.07
C VAL A 131 -6.21 -16.44 17.10
N MET A 132 -6.95 -15.44 16.61
CA MET A 132 -8.42 -15.55 16.50
C MET A 132 -8.88 -16.47 15.35
N GLY A 133 -7.95 -17.02 14.56
CA GLY A 133 -8.25 -18.09 13.60
C GLY A 133 -8.92 -17.61 12.31
N HIS A 134 -8.41 -16.50 11.73
CA HIS A 134 -8.69 -16.19 10.34
C HIS A 134 -8.18 -17.36 9.47
N PRO A 135 -9.02 -17.96 8.61
CA PRO A 135 -8.67 -19.17 7.88
C PRO A 135 -7.77 -18.86 6.68
N PHE A 136 -6.51 -18.49 6.94
CA PHE A 136 -5.54 -18.11 5.90
C PHE A 136 -5.34 -19.21 4.85
N CYS A 137 -5.14 -20.47 5.26
CA CYS A 137 -4.91 -21.59 4.35
C CYS A 137 -6.09 -21.77 3.39
N THR A 138 -7.31 -21.74 3.92
CA THR A 138 -8.54 -21.87 3.12
C THR A 138 -8.80 -20.64 2.24
N ARG A 139 -8.65 -19.42 2.79
CA ARG A 139 -8.97 -18.15 2.09
C ARG A 139 -7.99 -17.82 0.98
N LEU A 140 -6.74 -18.26 1.11
CA LEU A 140 -5.68 -18.02 0.12
C LEU A 140 -5.49 -19.20 -0.83
N GLY A 141 -6.11 -20.35 -0.53
CA GLY A 141 -6.00 -21.55 -1.35
C GLY A 141 -4.62 -22.18 -1.31
N HIS A 142 -3.95 -22.18 -0.14
CA HIS A 142 -2.64 -22.84 0.02
C HIS A 142 -2.72 -24.33 -0.31
N VAL A 143 -3.84 -24.96 0.03
CA VAL A 143 -4.21 -26.31 -0.42
C VAL A 143 -5.38 -26.16 -1.37
N TYR A 144 -5.23 -26.69 -2.59
CA TYR A 144 -6.30 -26.65 -3.58
C TYR A 144 -7.55 -27.32 -3.03
N ASN A 145 -8.64 -26.55 -2.95
CA ASN A 145 -9.96 -27.03 -2.58
C ASN A 145 -11.01 -26.42 -3.53
N ASN A 146 -11.95 -27.24 -3.98
CA ASN A 146 -12.99 -26.84 -4.94
C ASN A 146 -14.19 -26.14 -4.29
N ASP A 147 -14.17 -25.92 -2.97
CA ASP A 147 -15.28 -25.35 -2.21
C ASP A 147 -15.52 -23.85 -2.47
N GLY A 148 -14.64 -23.19 -3.24
CA GLY A 148 -14.83 -21.79 -3.66
C GLY A 148 -14.80 -20.80 -2.50
N GLU A 149 -14.09 -21.14 -1.43
CA GLU A 149 -13.98 -20.36 -0.20
C GLU A 149 -12.87 -19.29 -0.22
N GLN A 150 -12.14 -19.19 -1.33
CA GLN A 150 -11.06 -18.23 -1.48
C GLN A 150 -11.58 -16.79 -1.43
N SER A 151 -10.90 -15.93 -0.69
CA SER A 151 -11.22 -14.51 -0.61
C SER A 151 -10.06 -13.72 0.01
N PRO A 152 -9.58 -12.63 -0.63
CA PRO A 152 -8.44 -11.86 -0.16
C PRO A 152 -8.86 -10.84 0.91
N VAL A 153 -9.54 -11.29 1.96
CA VAL A 153 -10.03 -10.43 3.06
C VAL A 153 -8.86 -9.73 3.76
N PHE A 154 -7.75 -10.45 3.98
CA PHE A 154 -6.54 -9.87 4.54
C PHE A 154 -5.94 -8.78 3.62
N LEU A 155 -6.02 -8.93 2.31
CA LEU A 155 -5.58 -7.89 1.36
C LEU A 155 -6.46 -6.64 1.45
N VAL A 156 -7.78 -6.78 1.62
CA VAL A 156 -8.67 -5.63 1.84
C VAL A 156 -8.24 -4.86 3.09
N PHE A 157 -7.87 -5.57 4.16
CA PHE A 157 -7.31 -4.95 5.36
C PHE A 157 -6.01 -4.20 5.07
N LEU A 158 -5.05 -4.82 4.38
CA LEU A 158 -3.78 -4.17 4.02
C LEU A 158 -3.99 -2.95 3.12
N ASP A 159 -4.90 -3.01 2.14
CA ASP A 159 -5.27 -1.87 1.30
C ASP A 159 -5.86 -0.75 2.16
N CYS A 160 -6.80 -1.06 3.07
CA CYS A 160 -7.33 -0.06 4.02
C CYS A 160 -6.21 0.61 4.84
N VAL A 161 -5.21 -0.15 5.30
CA VAL A 161 -4.06 0.42 6.04
C VAL A 161 -3.19 1.27 5.12
N TRP A 162 -2.98 0.86 3.87
CA TRP A 162 -2.28 1.66 2.87
C TRP A 162 -3.02 2.99 2.60
N GLN A 163 -4.35 2.99 2.47
CA GLN A 163 -5.13 4.23 2.34
C GLN A 163 -4.94 5.16 3.54
N LEU A 164 -4.83 4.61 4.76
CA LEU A 164 -4.54 5.40 5.96
C LEU A 164 -3.11 5.95 5.95
N LEU A 165 -2.14 5.19 5.46
CA LEU A 165 -0.76 5.63 5.28
C LEU A 165 -0.69 6.82 4.30
N GLN A 166 -1.43 6.77 3.18
CA GLN A 166 -1.51 7.87 2.22
C GLN A 166 -2.16 9.13 2.81
N GLN A 167 -3.20 8.97 3.64
CA GLN A 167 -3.90 10.10 4.27
C GLN A 167 -3.11 10.70 5.45
N PHE A 168 -2.28 9.91 6.14
CA PHE A 168 -1.52 10.31 7.31
C PHE A 168 -0.03 9.88 7.22
N PRO A 169 0.77 10.49 6.34
CA PRO A 169 2.14 10.05 6.07
C PRO A 169 3.11 10.09 7.26
N THR A 170 2.81 10.86 8.31
CA THR A 170 3.68 10.98 9.50
C THR A 170 3.25 10.09 10.66
N GLU A 171 2.08 9.46 10.59
CA GLU A 171 1.47 8.73 11.72
C GLU A 171 1.84 7.24 11.75
N PHE A 172 2.38 6.71 10.65
CA PHE A 172 2.71 5.29 10.50
C PHE A 172 4.21 5.07 10.41
N GLN A 173 4.73 4.15 11.24
CA GLN A 173 6.13 3.76 11.21
C GLN A 173 6.43 2.85 10.01
N MET A 174 5.46 2.07 9.58
CA MET A 174 5.59 1.15 8.45
C MET A 174 5.54 1.92 7.14
N SER A 175 6.33 1.49 6.16
CA SER A 175 6.26 1.98 4.79
C SER A 175 5.26 1.18 3.94
N GLU A 176 4.97 1.68 2.74
CA GLU A 176 4.22 0.93 1.72
C GLU A 176 4.91 -0.41 1.38
N THR A 177 6.24 -0.42 1.33
CA THR A 177 7.04 -1.61 1.06
C THR A 177 6.83 -2.69 2.11
N TYR A 178 6.74 -2.31 3.39
CA TYR A 178 6.42 -3.26 4.46
C TYR A 178 5.08 -3.96 4.22
N LEU A 179 4.03 -3.21 3.83
CA LEU A 179 2.71 -3.77 3.59
C LEU A 179 2.69 -4.70 2.36
N THR A 180 3.39 -4.33 1.28
CA THR A 180 3.50 -5.20 0.10
C THR A 180 4.29 -6.47 0.39
N THR A 181 5.40 -6.38 1.12
CA THR A 181 6.21 -7.54 1.48
C THR A 181 5.46 -8.47 2.44
N LEU A 182 4.67 -7.90 3.37
CA LEU A 182 3.78 -8.70 4.21
C LEU A 182 2.74 -9.45 3.38
N TRP A 183 2.14 -8.80 2.37
CA TRP A 183 1.23 -9.48 1.46
C TRP A 183 1.89 -10.64 0.70
N ASP A 184 3.15 -10.50 0.28
CA ASP A 184 3.89 -11.60 -0.36
C ASP A 184 4.17 -12.75 0.59
N SER A 185 4.58 -12.42 1.82
CA SER A 185 4.92 -13.40 2.84
C SER A 185 3.76 -14.31 3.25
N VAL A 186 2.52 -13.87 2.99
CA VAL A 186 1.31 -14.64 3.24
C VAL A 186 1.21 -15.87 2.33
N PHE A 187 1.80 -15.83 1.13
CA PHE A 187 1.85 -16.97 0.19
C PHE A 187 3.11 -17.83 0.33
N PHE A 188 4.12 -17.36 1.06
CA PHE A 188 5.35 -18.12 1.28
C PHE A 188 5.20 -19.08 2.45
N SER A 189 5.31 -20.38 2.18
CA SER A 189 5.27 -21.44 3.19
C SER A 189 6.53 -21.53 4.05
N THR A 190 7.51 -20.64 3.85
CA THR A 190 8.73 -20.55 4.65
C THR A 190 8.44 -20.12 6.09
N PHE A 191 7.38 -19.34 6.31
CA PHE A 191 6.96 -18.89 7.64
C PHE A 191 5.68 -19.59 8.07
N ASP A 192 5.56 -19.82 9.37
CA ASP A 192 4.42 -20.51 9.95
C ASP A 192 3.21 -19.59 10.18
N THR A 193 3.41 -18.27 10.12
CA THR A 193 2.47 -17.28 10.66
C THR A 193 1.11 -17.37 9.98
N PHE A 194 1.08 -17.55 8.65
CA PHE A 194 -0.14 -17.60 7.83
C PHE A 194 -0.44 -19.00 7.27
N LEU A 195 0.25 -20.03 7.75
CA LEU A 195 0.18 -21.37 7.18
C LEU A 195 -1.12 -22.13 7.55
N PHE A 196 -1.68 -21.85 8.73
CA PHE A 196 -2.80 -22.61 9.30
C PHE A 196 -4.06 -21.76 9.47
N ASP A 197 -5.23 -22.43 9.49
CA ASP A 197 -6.52 -21.76 9.67
C ASP A 197 -6.85 -21.45 11.15
N CYS A 198 -6.22 -22.16 12.09
CA CYS A 198 -6.47 -21.94 13.50
C CYS A 198 -5.26 -22.31 14.38
N GLU A 199 -5.22 -21.75 15.58
CA GLU A 199 -4.15 -21.99 16.55
C GLU A 199 -4.04 -23.46 16.98
N ARG A 200 -5.18 -24.18 17.02
CA ARG A 200 -5.18 -25.62 17.32
C ARG A 200 -4.34 -26.42 16.32
N ASP A 201 -4.50 -26.15 15.02
CA ASP A 201 -3.77 -26.88 13.98
C ASP A 201 -2.28 -26.54 13.99
N ARG A 202 -1.94 -25.27 14.28
CA ARG A 202 -0.54 -24.84 14.51
C ARG A 202 0.12 -25.62 15.64
N LEU A 203 -0.57 -25.76 16.79
CA LEU A 203 -0.04 -26.50 17.94
C LEU A 203 0.12 -27.99 17.66
N LEU A 204 -0.81 -28.58 16.90
CA LEU A 204 -0.71 -29.99 16.50
C LEU A 204 0.50 -30.21 15.58
N ALA A 205 0.71 -29.35 14.58
CA ALA A 205 1.87 -29.43 13.70
C ALA A 205 3.19 -29.23 14.46
N ALA A 206 3.23 -28.31 15.43
CA ALA A 206 4.42 -28.09 16.26
C ALA A 206 4.75 -29.27 17.19
N ALA A 207 3.74 -30.07 17.57
CA ALA A 207 3.90 -31.22 18.46
C ALA A 207 4.26 -32.52 17.72
N GLU A 208 4.32 -32.52 16.39
CA GLU A 208 4.64 -33.73 15.63
C GLU A 208 6.09 -34.17 15.84
N PRO A 209 6.35 -35.42 16.31
CA PRO A 209 7.70 -35.90 16.66
C PRO A 209 8.70 -35.94 15.50
N ASN A 210 8.21 -35.99 14.26
CA ASN A 210 9.00 -36.02 13.03
C ASN A 210 8.96 -34.70 12.27
N ASN A 211 8.57 -33.60 12.92
CA ASN A 211 8.55 -32.30 12.26
C ASN A 211 9.98 -31.78 12.08
N TYR A 212 10.50 -31.89 10.85
CA TYR A 212 11.81 -31.36 10.46
C TYR A 212 11.77 -29.84 10.19
N PHE A 213 10.59 -29.22 10.19
CA PHE A 213 10.44 -27.79 9.92
C PHE A 213 10.57 -26.99 11.21
N THR A 214 11.50 -26.02 11.21
CA THR A 214 11.51 -24.98 12.23
C THR A 214 10.43 -23.97 11.87
N LEU A 215 9.32 -23.97 12.61
CA LEU A 215 8.25 -22.99 12.45
C LEU A 215 8.75 -21.63 12.92
N ARG A 216 9.12 -20.76 11.96
CA ARG A 216 9.60 -19.40 12.23
C ARG A 216 8.52 -18.38 11.91
N PRO A 217 8.37 -17.34 12.75
CA PRO A 217 7.43 -16.28 12.47
C PRO A 217 7.92 -15.40 11.33
N VAL A 218 6.97 -14.85 10.57
CA VAL A 218 7.25 -13.90 9.48
C VAL A 218 7.89 -12.59 9.96
N TRP A 219 7.80 -12.31 11.26
CA TRP A 219 8.32 -11.10 11.89
C TRP A 219 9.86 -11.05 11.94
N ASP A 220 10.53 -12.19 11.76
CA ASP A 220 11.99 -12.33 11.70
C ASP A 220 12.53 -12.00 10.29
N TRP A 221 12.26 -10.78 9.81
CA TRP A 221 12.57 -10.36 8.43
C TRP A 221 14.03 -10.52 8.01
N GLY A 222 14.98 -10.53 8.96
CA GLY A 222 16.41 -10.73 8.70
C GLY A 222 16.76 -12.12 8.15
N GLU A 223 15.84 -13.10 8.24
CA GLU A 223 16.02 -14.42 7.62
C GLU A 223 15.77 -14.39 6.10
N GLN A 224 14.94 -13.46 5.62
CA GLN A 224 14.59 -13.33 4.20
C GLN A 224 15.35 -12.18 3.52
N PHE A 225 15.64 -11.12 4.27
CA PHE A 225 16.13 -9.85 3.72
C PHE A 225 17.42 -9.41 4.40
N LEU A 226 18.28 -8.73 3.63
CA LEU A 226 19.44 -8.06 4.18
C LEU A 226 19.00 -6.86 5.03
N ASP A 227 19.82 -6.45 6.01
CA ASP A 227 19.52 -5.30 6.87
C ASP A 227 19.16 -4.04 6.09
N ARG A 228 19.84 -3.79 4.96
CA ARG A 228 19.58 -2.64 4.08
C ARG A 228 18.16 -2.65 3.47
N ASP A 229 17.61 -3.83 3.21
CA ASP A 229 16.28 -3.99 2.62
C ASP A 229 15.22 -3.90 3.73
N VAL A 230 15.51 -4.44 4.92
CA VAL A 230 14.68 -4.27 6.12
C VAL A 230 14.55 -2.79 6.52
N MET A 231 15.58 -1.96 6.29
CA MET A 231 15.49 -0.52 6.51
C MET A 231 14.38 0.14 5.68
N LEU A 232 14.03 -0.40 4.50
CA LEU A 232 12.96 0.12 3.64
C LEU A 232 11.58 -0.08 4.24
N PHE A 233 11.43 -0.93 5.27
CA PHE A 233 10.16 -1.13 5.96
C PHE A 233 9.78 0.04 6.87
N THR A 234 10.75 0.88 7.23
CA THR A 234 10.52 2.03 8.10
C THR A 234 10.28 3.28 7.27
N ASN A 235 9.18 3.96 7.56
CA ASN A 235 8.86 5.26 7.02
C ASN A 235 9.74 6.35 7.68
N PRO A 236 10.57 7.08 6.91
CA PRO A 236 11.44 8.12 7.46
C PRO A 236 10.67 9.35 7.97
N LEU A 237 9.41 9.54 7.56
CA LEU A 237 8.55 10.65 7.99
C LEU A 237 7.81 10.36 9.30
N PHE A 238 7.97 9.17 9.88
CA PHE A 238 7.24 8.77 11.07
C PHE A 238 7.60 9.63 12.28
N VAL A 239 6.59 10.27 12.86
CA VAL A 239 6.70 11.05 14.10
C VAL A 239 6.10 10.24 15.23
N ARG A 240 6.93 9.87 16.20
CA ARG A 240 6.45 9.13 17.37
C ARG A 240 5.61 10.07 18.26
N PRO A 241 4.38 9.70 18.65
CA PRO A 241 3.59 10.53 19.54
C PRO A 241 4.30 10.69 20.89
N GLU A 242 4.41 11.92 21.36
CA GLU A 242 4.97 12.20 22.68
C GLU A 242 4.07 11.62 23.78
N ARG A 243 4.61 10.74 24.62
CA ARG A 243 3.88 10.09 25.72
C ARG A 243 3.60 11.02 26.92
N GLY A 244 3.63 12.34 26.73
CA GLY A 244 3.58 13.33 27.80
C GLY A 244 2.19 13.90 28.15
N GLY A 245 1.16 13.64 27.33
CA GLY A 245 -0.18 14.19 27.55
C GLY A 245 -1.06 13.33 28.45
N ALA A 246 -1.69 13.93 29.46
CA ALA A 246 -2.65 13.29 30.36
C ALA A 246 -4.00 12.90 29.69
N HIS A 247 -4.17 13.15 28.39
CA HIS A 247 -5.40 12.93 27.65
C HIS A 247 -5.20 11.92 26.51
N PRO A 248 -6.16 10.99 26.29
CA PRO A 248 -6.15 10.12 25.12
C PRO A 248 -6.11 10.96 23.84
N LEU A 249 -5.22 10.61 22.91
CA LEU A 249 -5.20 11.23 21.59
C LEU A 249 -6.52 10.93 20.87
N PRO A 250 -7.11 11.91 20.17
CA PRO A 250 -8.31 11.64 19.38
C PRO A 250 -7.99 10.62 18.27
N PRO A 251 -8.95 9.78 17.88
CA PRO A 251 -8.76 8.83 16.79
C PRO A 251 -8.51 9.57 15.47
N LEU A 252 -7.78 8.92 14.55
CA LEU A 252 -7.55 9.45 13.21
C LEU A 252 -8.89 9.63 12.48
N ARG A 253 -9.10 10.84 11.95
CA ARG A 253 -10.30 11.19 11.17
C ARG A 253 -10.10 10.86 9.71
N ALA A 254 -10.02 9.58 9.39
CA ALA A 254 -9.85 9.11 8.02
C ALA A 254 -11.07 9.44 7.14
N SER A 255 -10.82 9.81 5.90
CA SER A 255 -11.84 9.92 4.86
C SER A 255 -12.04 8.57 4.18
N SER A 256 -13.27 8.07 4.19
CA SER A 256 -13.67 6.85 3.49
C SER A 256 -14.29 7.11 2.11
N ARG A 257 -14.32 8.37 1.65
CA ARG A 257 -14.97 8.74 0.38
C ARG A 257 -14.15 8.24 -0.82
N LEU A 258 -14.83 7.63 -1.79
CA LEU A 258 -14.20 7.10 -3.02
C LEU A 258 -13.24 8.06 -3.74
N PRO A 259 -13.55 9.36 -3.91
CA PRO A 259 -12.63 10.27 -4.62
C PRO A 259 -11.30 10.52 -3.91
N VAL A 260 -11.20 10.19 -2.62
CA VAL A 260 -9.98 10.32 -1.82
C VAL A 260 -9.15 9.03 -1.84
N LEU A 261 -9.78 7.90 -2.16
CA LEU A 261 -9.09 6.63 -2.24
C LEU A 261 -8.27 6.54 -3.52
N GLN A 262 -7.10 5.93 -3.41
CA GLN A 262 -6.19 5.72 -4.52
C GLN A 262 -6.06 4.24 -4.83
N LEU A 263 -5.59 3.90 -6.02
CA LEU A 263 -5.25 2.52 -6.36
C LEU A 263 -3.83 2.23 -5.88
N TRP A 264 -3.66 1.15 -5.12
CA TRP A 264 -2.37 0.75 -4.56
C TRP A 264 -1.44 0.18 -5.65
N SER A 265 -0.76 1.08 -6.35
CA SER A 265 0.05 0.75 -7.53
C SER A 265 1.17 -0.24 -7.24
N GLN A 266 1.88 -0.10 -6.12
CA GLN A 266 2.96 -1.03 -5.74
C GLN A 266 2.46 -2.46 -5.50
N CYS A 267 1.20 -2.63 -5.07
CA CYS A 267 0.61 -3.95 -4.88
C CYS A 267 0.04 -4.52 -6.18
N TYR A 268 -0.74 -3.73 -6.93
CA TYR A 268 -1.53 -4.23 -8.06
C TYR A 268 -0.80 -4.21 -9.41
N PHE A 269 0.12 -3.28 -9.63
CA PHE A 269 0.79 -3.10 -10.93
C PHE A 269 2.22 -3.66 -10.98
N ARG A 270 2.72 -4.24 -9.89
CA ARG A 270 4.07 -4.81 -9.83
C ARG A 270 4.32 -5.95 -10.82
N PHE A 271 3.26 -6.60 -11.28
CA PHE A 271 3.33 -7.71 -12.24
C PHE A 271 3.26 -7.25 -13.70
N ILE A 272 3.07 -5.95 -13.95
CA ILE A 272 3.12 -5.41 -15.32
C ILE A 272 4.59 -5.43 -15.74
N PRO A 273 4.96 -6.17 -16.81
CA PRO A 273 6.33 -6.21 -17.29
C PRO A 273 6.83 -4.80 -17.58
N LEU A 274 8.05 -4.49 -17.15
CA LEU A 274 8.74 -3.29 -17.60
C LEU A 274 8.88 -3.38 -19.12
N MET A 275 8.35 -2.40 -19.85
CA MET A 275 8.46 -2.39 -21.31
C MET A 275 9.93 -2.20 -21.69
N GLU A 276 10.59 -3.25 -22.19
CA GLU A 276 11.92 -3.13 -22.80
C GLU A 276 11.78 -2.47 -24.17
N MET A 277 12.06 -1.17 -24.23
CA MET A 277 12.21 -0.49 -25.51
C MET A 277 13.56 -0.92 -26.12
N MET A 278 13.53 -1.59 -27.28
CA MET A 278 14.76 -1.96 -28.00
C MET A 278 15.60 -0.71 -28.30
N GLY A 279 16.78 -0.60 -27.67
CA GLY A 279 17.68 0.57 -27.77
C GLY A 279 17.35 1.72 -26.80
N GLY A 280 16.26 1.63 -26.03
CA GLY A 280 16.02 2.45 -24.86
C GLY A 280 16.80 1.87 -23.68
N GLY A 281 17.64 2.68 -23.03
CA GLY A 281 18.30 2.26 -21.80
C GLY A 281 17.28 1.90 -20.71
N ASN A 282 17.75 1.54 -19.51
CA ASN A 282 16.87 1.18 -18.40
C ASN A 282 15.83 2.30 -18.14
N PRO A 283 14.51 2.05 -18.33
CA PRO A 283 13.48 3.06 -18.20
C PRO A 283 13.44 3.75 -16.84
N GLN A 284 13.89 3.06 -15.78
CA GLN A 284 13.98 3.62 -14.43
C GLN A 284 15.08 4.69 -14.32
N ILE A 285 16.18 4.51 -15.06
CA ILE A 285 17.26 5.49 -15.14
C ILE A 285 16.77 6.71 -15.92
N ASP A 286 16.09 6.52 -17.06
CA ASP A 286 15.55 7.62 -17.86
C ASP A 286 14.50 8.43 -17.08
N LEU A 287 13.56 7.77 -16.39
CA LEU A 287 12.58 8.44 -15.54
C LEU A 287 13.26 9.21 -14.39
N SER A 288 14.24 8.61 -13.73
CA SER A 288 15.00 9.27 -12.65
C SER A 288 15.76 10.49 -13.17
N CYS A 289 16.42 10.38 -14.32
CA CYS A 289 17.09 11.49 -14.97
C CYS A 289 16.10 12.62 -15.31
N ARG A 290 14.92 12.31 -15.85
CA ARG A 290 13.90 13.32 -16.18
C ARG A 290 13.30 13.98 -14.95
N LEU A 291 13.08 13.24 -13.86
CA LEU A 291 12.62 13.80 -12.60
C LEU A 291 13.66 14.73 -11.97
N LEU A 292 14.94 14.33 -12.00
CA LEU A 292 16.05 15.17 -11.55
C LEU A 292 16.17 16.44 -12.39
N LEU A 293 16.08 16.33 -13.72
CA LEU A 293 16.09 17.49 -14.61
C LEU A 293 14.92 18.44 -14.31
N SER A 294 13.70 17.91 -14.15
CA SER A 294 12.55 18.73 -13.74
C SER A 294 12.72 19.43 -12.39
N GLN A 295 13.45 18.81 -11.45
CA GLN A 295 13.76 19.43 -10.15
C GLN A 295 14.84 20.50 -10.28
N ILE A 296 15.86 20.26 -11.12
CA ILE A 296 16.89 21.25 -11.45
C ILE A 296 16.24 22.48 -12.09
N ASP A 297 15.38 22.28 -13.09
CA ASP A 297 14.65 23.36 -13.76
C ASP A 297 13.80 24.17 -12.76
N ALA A 298 13.10 23.51 -11.85
CA ALA A 298 12.32 24.18 -10.81
C ALA A 298 13.21 24.97 -9.81
N CYS A 299 14.40 24.45 -9.50
CA CYS A 299 15.39 25.17 -8.69
C CYS A 299 15.97 26.39 -9.44
N GLU A 300 16.20 26.28 -10.75
CA GLU A 300 16.69 27.38 -11.57
C GLU A 300 15.63 28.47 -11.75
N GLU A 301 14.35 28.12 -11.95
CA GLU A 301 13.23 29.07 -12.00
C GLU A 301 13.03 29.79 -10.65
N GLY A 302 13.22 29.09 -9.53
CA GLY A 302 13.23 29.68 -8.18
C GLY A 302 14.41 30.63 -7.95
N ALA A 303 15.59 30.28 -8.47
CA ALA A 303 16.78 31.13 -8.36
C ALA A 303 16.68 32.41 -9.22
N VAL A 304 16.05 32.34 -10.39
CA VAL A 304 15.85 33.51 -11.26
C VAL A 304 14.82 34.49 -10.66
N THR A 305 13.83 34.00 -9.91
CA THR A 305 12.84 34.85 -9.23
C THR A 305 13.39 35.54 -7.98
N GLU A 306 14.35 34.94 -7.26
CA GLU A 306 15.01 35.60 -6.12
C GLU A 306 16.07 36.63 -6.54
N VAL A 307 16.77 36.42 -7.65
CA VAL A 307 17.77 37.40 -8.14
C VAL A 307 17.11 38.67 -8.70
N GLY A 308 15.85 38.60 -9.16
CA GLY A 308 15.07 39.76 -9.62
C GLY A 308 14.53 40.67 -8.51
N ALA A 309 14.53 40.24 -7.25
CA ALA A 309 13.88 40.97 -6.15
C ALA A 309 14.83 41.83 -5.28
N VAL A 310 16.15 41.78 -5.50
CA VAL A 310 17.14 42.51 -4.68
C VAL A 310 17.61 43.83 -5.33
N GLY A 311 17.15 44.17 -6.53
CA GLY A 311 17.65 45.31 -7.30
C GLY A 311 16.73 46.54 -7.37
N ASN A 312 16.13 47.03 -6.27
CA ASN A 312 15.50 48.35 -6.34
C ASN A 312 15.40 49.11 -4.99
N THR A 313 16.49 49.77 -4.60
CA THR A 313 16.44 50.92 -3.69
C THR A 313 17.36 52.04 -4.19
N GLY A 314 16.76 53.16 -4.63
CA GLY A 314 17.20 54.52 -4.32
C GLY A 314 18.37 55.18 -5.09
N VAL A 315 17.99 56.13 -5.95
CA VAL A 315 18.53 57.51 -6.09
C VAL A 315 19.90 57.76 -6.78
N GLY A 316 19.81 58.32 -7.99
CA GLY A 316 20.42 59.63 -8.36
C GLY A 316 21.87 59.66 -8.90
N GLY A 317 22.05 60.25 -10.10
CA GLY A 317 23.32 60.92 -10.46
C GLY A 317 23.89 60.64 -11.85
N VAL A 318 23.56 61.53 -12.79
CA VAL A 318 24.34 62.05 -13.94
C VAL A 318 25.73 61.46 -14.25
N GLY A 319 25.97 61.11 -15.52
CA GLY A 319 27.34 61.05 -16.08
C GLY A 319 27.46 60.23 -17.36
N ALA A 320 27.62 60.91 -18.49
CA ALA A 320 27.88 60.32 -19.80
C ALA A 320 29.37 59.95 -19.99
N GLY A 321 29.65 58.86 -20.70
CA GLY A 321 30.82 58.76 -21.59
C GLY A 321 31.80 57.58 -21.40
N VAL A 322 31.94 56.82 -22.50
CA VAL A 322 33.16 56.19 -23.07
C VAL A 322 33.46 54.69 -22.79
N GLY A 323 33.64 53.94 -23.90
CA GLY A 323 34.39 52.68 -24.04
C GLY A 323 33.62 51.41 -23.65
N GLU A 324 33.66 50.25 -24.31
CA GLU A 324 34.56 49.67 -25.31
C GLU A 324 33.91 48.38 -25.89
N VAL A 325 34.25 48.08 -27.15
CA VAL A 325 34.57 46.77 -27.73
C VAL A 325 33.65 45.57 -27.45
N GLY A 326 32.94 45.17 -28.51
CA GLY A 326 32.25 43.88 -28.59
C GLY A 326 33.19 42.70 -28.84
N VAL A 327 32.91 41.60 -28.15
CA VAL A 327 33.31 40.23 -28.52
C VAL A 327 32.12 39.31 -28.23
N GLY A 328 31.78 38.48 -29.22
CA GLY A 328 30.48 37.83 -29.38
C GLY A 328 30.12 36.74 -28.37
N VAL A 329 28.83 36.68 -28.05
CA VAL A 329 28.20 35.54 -27.37
C VAL A 329 27.72 34.58 -28.44
N GLY A 330 28.35 33.40 -28.45
CA GLY A 330 28.00 32.28 -29.31
C GLY A 330 26.61 31.73 -29.00
N ALA A 331 25.92 31.43 -30.10
CA ALA A 331 24.69 30.65 -30.26
C ALA A 331 24.25 29.80 -29.05
N SER A 332 23.08 30.16 -28.51
CA SER A 332 22.19 29.24 -27.80
C SER A 332 21.80 28.07 -28.71
N PRO A 333 22.08 26.81 -28.36
CA PRO A 333 21.50 25.70 -29.08
C PRO A 333 20.04 25.57 -28.65
N SER A 334 19.16 25.92 -29.58
CA SER A 334 17.78 25.46 -29.75
C SER A 334 17.17 24.61 -28.63
N GLN A 335 16.18 25.18 -27.95
CA GLN A 335 15.11 24.42 -27.29
C GLN A 335 14.60 23.30 -28.22
N PRO A 336 14.34 22.08 -27.73
CA PRO A 336 13.15 21.39 -28.14
C PRO A 336 11.98 21.89 -27.26
N PRO A 337 10.89 22.37 -27.87
CA PRO A 337 9.73 22.87 -27.14
C PRO A 337 9.03 21.72 -26.42
N LEU A 338 8.38 22.05 -25.30
CA LEU A 338 7.44 21.21 -24.55
C LEU A 338 6.30 20.57 -25.39
N GLU A 339 6.22 20.86 -26.69
CA GLU A 339 5.30 20.20 -27.64
C GLU A 339 5.65 18.74 -27.94
N SER A 340 6.89 18.28 -27.69
CA SER A 340 7.25 16.86 -27.89
C SER A 340 6.65 15.91 -26.84
N LEU A 341 6.07 16.44 -25.76
CA LEU A 341 5.30 15.66 -24.78
C LEU A 341 3.96 15.14 -25.34
N SER A 342 3.51 15.63 -26.50
CA SER A 342 2.30 15.13 -27.16
C SER A 342 2.49 13.80 -27.91
N LYS A 343 3.72 13.29 -28.02
CA LYS A 343 4.06 12.11 -28.86
C LYS A 343 4.77 10.98 -28.13
N ILE A 344 4.74 10.96 -26.80
CA ILE A 344 5.17 9.77 -26.03
C ILE A 344 3.91 8.94 -25.78
N GLY A 345 3.83 7.78 -26.44
CA GLY A 345 2.76 6.81 -26.22
C GLY A 345 2.71 6.42 -24.74
N SER A 346 1.50 6.32 -24.22
CA SER A 346 1.20 6.02 -22.82
C SER A 346 1.70 4.63 -22.43
N PHE A 347 2.90 4.58 -21.88
CA PHE A 347 3.44 3.38 -21.27
C PHE A 347 4.19 3.82 -20.00
N PHE A 348 3.75 3.27 -18.87
CA PHE A 348 4.16 3.50 -17.47
C PHE A 348 3.42 4.59 -16.66
N PRO A 349 3.15 4.31 -15.36
CA PRO A 349 1.86 4.55 -14.73
C PRO A 349 1.76 5.95 -14.14
N PHE A 350 1.99 6.99 -14.92
CA PHE A 350 1.89 8.36 -14.43
C PHE A 350 1.42 9.31 -15.54
N SER A 351 0.11 9.33 -15.81
CA SER A 351 -0.49 10.61 -16.21
C SER A 351 -0.40 11.55 -15.01
N ARG A 352 0.56 12.50 -15.03
CA ARG A 352 0.51 13.69 -14.19
C ARG A 352 -0.81 14.41 -14.50
N ARG A 353 -1.78 14.37 -13.57
CA ARG A 353 -2.76 15.47 -13.48
C ARG A 353 -1.97 16.69 -12.98
N SER A 354 -2.14 17.84 -13.63
CA SER A 354 -1.33 19.05 -13.45
C SER A 354 -1.32 19.69 -12.05
N ASN A 355 -1.85 19.03 -11.03
CA ASN A 355 -2.06 19.56 -9.67
C ASN A 355 -1.55 18.67 -8.52
N ALA A 356 -0.78 17.61 -8.78
CA ALA A 356 -0.18 16.83 -7.71
C ALA A 356 1.20 17.40 -7.34
N GLY A 357 1.40 17.73 -6.06
CA GLY A 357 2.66 18.23 -5.51
C GLY A 357 3.83 17.24 -5.63
N PRO A 358 5.05 17.64 -5.23
CA PRO A 358 6.25 16.84 -5.44
C PRO A 358 6.20 15.53 -4.64
N VAL A 359 6.14 14.40 -5.33
CA VAL A 359 6.34 13.06 -4.75
C VAL A 359 7.85 12.82 -4.62
N SER A 360 8.30 12.35 -3.47
CA SER A 360 9.72 12.16 -3.17
C SER A 360 10.27 10.96 -3.97
N ALA A 361 11.15 11.23 -4.93
CA ALA A 361 11.71 10.27 -5.88
C ALA A 361 12.45 9.09 -5.24
N ALA A 362 12.92 9.23 -3.99
CA ALA A 362 13.63 8.19 -3.26
C ALA A 362 12.77 6.94 -2.92
N LEU A 363 11.45 7.13 -2.75
CA LEU A 363 10.53 6.02 -2.44
C LEU A 363 10.20 5.16 -3.66
N LEU A 364 10.20 5.75 -4.87
CA LEU A 364 9.97 5.04 -6.12
C LEU A 364 11.17 4.19 -6.54
N VAL A 365 12.40 4.64 -6.26
CA VAL A 365 13.62 3.89 -6.62
C VAL A 365 13.77 2.62 -5.78
N SER A 366 13.42 2.69 -4.49
CA SER A 366 13.60 1.56 -3.56
C SER A 366 12.57 0.44 -3.75
N SER A 367 11.34 0.79 -4.15
CA SER A 367 10.29 -0.20 -4.45
C SER A 367 10.58 -0.97 -5.75
N LEU A 368 11.29 -0.35 -6.69
CA LEU A 368 11.62 -0.94 -7.98
C LEU A 368 12.84 -1.88 -7.92
N SER A 369 13.83 -1.63 -7.05
CA SER A 369 14.97 -2.53 -6.85
C SER A 369 14.59 -3.85 -6.16
N LEU A 370 13.60 -3.84 -5.27
CA LEU A 370 13.04 -5.06 -4.69
C LEU A 370 12.28 -5.90 -5.72
N ASN A 371 11.67 -5.28 -6.74
CA ASN A 371 10.91 -5.99 -7.76
C ASN A 371 11.78 -6.79 -8.75
N GLN A 372 13.06 -6.44 -8.93
CA GLN A 372 13.96 -7.23 -9.79
C GLN A 372 14.45 -8.53 -9.14
N SER A 373 14.47 -8.62 -7.80
CA SER A 373 14.94 -9.82 -7.09
C SER A 373 13.97 -10.99 -7.07
N PHE A 374 12.71 -10.82 -7.49
CA PHE A 374 11.69 -11.88 -7.41
C PHE A 374 11.44 -12.63 -8.73
N HIS A 375 12.07 -12.22 -9.85
CA HIS A 375 11.85 -12.85 -11.15
C HIS A 375 12.58 -14.21 -11.34
N SER A 376 13.30 -14.71 -10.33
CA SER A 376 14.04 -15.98 -10.43
C SER A 376 13.30 -17.21 -9.88
N THR A 377 12.12 -17.08 -9.28
CA THR A 377 11.41 -18.23 -8.66
C THR A 377 10.30 -18.86 -9.48
N GLU A 378 9.79 -18.20 -10.55
CA GLU A 378 8.79 -18.82 -11.44
C GLU A 378 9.37 -19.94 -12.34
N ILE A 379 10.68 -20.20 -12.29
CA ILE A 379 11.31 -21.34 -12.98
C ILE A 379 11.49 -22.56 -12.04
N MET A 380 11.23 -22.43 -10.73
CA MET A 380 11.35 -23.56 -9.82
C MET A 380 9.98 -24.06 -9.33
N LEU A 381 9.68 -25.29 -9.75
CA LEU A 381 8.65 -26.22 -9.29
C LEU A 381 7.32 -26.22 -10.04
N ASP A 382 7.41 -26.62 -11.31
CA ASP A 382 6.36 -27.43 -11.92
C ASP A 382 6.38 -28.83 -11.26
N SER A 383 5.67 -28.98 -10.14
CA SER A 383 5.61 -30.23 -9.36
C SER A 383 4.79 -31.33 -10.05
N GLN A 384 4.27 -31.09 -11.25
CA GLN A 384 3.60 -32.10 -12.07
C GLN A 384 4.50 -32.77 -13.12
N SER A 385 5.69 -32.24 -13.40
CA SER A 385 6.61 -32.84 -14.38
C SER A 385 7.51 -33.94 -13.81
N ILE A 386 7.52 -34.16 -12.48
CA ILE A 386 8.32 -35.22 -11.81
C ILE A 386 7.58 -36.57 -11.73
N LEU A 387 6.28 -36.64 -12.01
CA LEU A 387 5.49 -37.88 -11.85
C LEU A 387 5.24 -38.69 -13.14
N ASN A 388 5.78 -38.27 -14.29
CA ASN A 388 5.56 -38.94 -15.58
C ASN A 388 6.86 -39.38 -16.27
N ALA A 389 7.74 -40.09 -15.55
CA ALA A 389 8.78 -40.90 -16.20
C ALA A 389 8.29 -42.36 -16.27
N PRO A 390 8.17 -42.98 -17.46
CA PRO A 390 7.97 -44.43 -17.56
C PRO A 390 9.30 -45.16 -17.34
N ASP A 391 9.24 -46.30 -16.64
CA ASP A 391 10.34 -47.26 -16.48
C ASP A 391 10.91 -47.80 -17.81
#